data_AF-A0A0F8YZ54-F1
#
_entry.id   AF-A0A0F8YZ54-F1
#
_cell.length_a   1.000
_cell.length_b   1.000
_cell.length_c   1.000
_cell.angle_alpha   90.00
_cell.angle_beta   90.00
_cell.angle_gamma   90.00
#
_symmetry.space_group_name_H-M   'P 1'
#
loop_
_entity.id
_entity.type
_entity.pdbx_description
1 polymer ?
#
loop_
_entity_poly.entity_id
_entity_poly.type
_entity_poly.pdbx_seq_one_letter_code
_entity_poly.pdbx_strand_id
1 'polypeptide(L)'
;MNIQTLAKEMSKLGVIFDRVITKELIAAYEDVLKDMTDQQIIDASYKWQTEGKFFPRPSELIDMIQTPEQSSGEAWALVLKGIRDYQSAKLPESTMRAVNEIGGLKSLAHMNERDLDFKSREFKAAYTPDRLGELKERLDHDPQFKALGELIGRDL
;
A
#
# COMPACT_ATOMS: atom_id res chain seq x y z
N MET A 1 -15.35 -10.37 -11.71
CA MET A 1 -15.06 -8.95 -12.02
C MET A 1 -16.18 -8.34 -12.87
N ASN A 2 -16.54 -7.06 -12.64
CA ASN A 2 -17.38 -6.26 -13.52
C ASN A 2 -16.53 -5.52 -14.56
N ILE A 3 -16.88 -5.67 -15.85
CA ILE A 3 -16.16 -5.04 -16.97
C ILE A 3 -16.13 -3.49 -16.88
N GLN A 4 -17.16 -2.87 -16.31
CA GLN A 4 -17.19 -1.42 -16.09
C GLN A 4 -16.14 -0.99 -15.05
N THR A 5 -15.95 -1.79 -14.01
CA THR A 5 -14.91 -1.57 -12.99
C THR A 5 -13.53 -1.66 -13.64
N LEU A 6 -13.26 -2.72 -14.40
CA LEU A 6 -12.01 -2.90 -15.13
C LEU A 6 -11.72 -1.73 -16.08
N ALA A 7 -12.70 -1.36 -16.92
CA ALA A 7 -12.55 -0.27 -17.88
C ALA A 7 -12.25 1.07 -17.18
N LYS A 8 -12.90 1.34 -16.04
CA LYS A 8 -12.65 2.53 -15.24
C LYS A 8 -11.23 2.57 -14.68
N GLU A 9 -10.75 1.46 -14.10
CA GLU A 9 -9.40 1.39 -13.55
C GLU A 9 -8.32 1.46 -14.65
N MET A 10 -8.52 0.77 -15.78
CA MET A 10 -7.64 0.90 -16.94
C MET A 10 -7.60 2.32 -17.50
N SER A 11 -8.72 3.04 -17.49
CA SER A 11 -8.75 4.44 -17.92
C SER A 11 -7.90 5.33 -17.03
N LYS A 12 -7.92 5.14 -15.70
CA LYS A 12 -7.05 5.88 -14.77
C LYS A 12 -5.57 5.62 -15.06
N LEU A 13 -5.21 4.34 -15.22
CA LEU A 13 -3.85 3.94 -15.60
C LEU A 13 -3.48 4.55 -16.98
N GLY A 14 -4.43 4.61 -17.91
CA GLY A 14 -4.24 5.22 -19.22
C GLY A 14 -3.89 6.70 -19.14
N VAL A 15 -4.55 7.46 -18.26
CA VAL A 15 -4.22 8.88 -18.02
C VAL A 15 -2.81 9.02 -17.45
N ILE A 16 -2.43 8.17 -16.48
CA ILE A 16 -1.14 8.27 -15.79
C ILE A 16 0.04 7.90 -16.71
N PHE A 17 -0.13 6.89 -17.54
CA PHE A 17 0.93 6.37 -18.41
C PHE A 17 0.81 6.81 -19.87
N ASP A 18 0.00 7.83 -20.15
CA ASP A 18 -0.28 8.37 -21.50
C ASP A 18 -0.60 7.25 -22.52
N ARG A 19 -1.56 6.40 -22.14
CA ARG A 19 -1.97 5.23 -22.92
C ARG A 19 -3.43 5.33 -23.34
N VAL A 20 -3.67 5.24 -24.64
CA VAL A 20 -5.02 5.13 -25.20
C VAL A 20 -5.61 3.76 -24.86
N ILE A 21 -6.75 3.77 -24.17
CA ILE A 21 -7.48 2.55 -23.79
C ILE A 21 -8.53 2.24 -24.86
N THR A 22 -8.33 1.14 -25.59
CA THR A 22 -9.28 0.65 -26.59
C THR A 22 -10.15 -0.48 -26.03
N LYS A 23 -11.24 -0.80 -26.72
CA LYS A 23 -12.13 -1.90 -26.33
C LYS A 23 -11.43 -3.25 -26.39
N GLU A 24 -10.58 -3.45 -27.39
CA GLU A 24 -9.79 -4.66 -27.59
C GLU A 24 -8.76 -4.83 -26.47
N LEU A 25 -8.16 -3.73 -26.00
CA LEU A 25 -7.26 -3.75 -24.84
C LEU A 25 -8.01 -4.15 -23.57
N ILE A 26 -9.20 -3.61 -23.33
CA ILE A 26 -10.02 -3.99 -22.17
C ILE A 26 -10.40 -5.47 -22.23
N ALA A 27 -10.83 -5.96 -23.39
CA ALA A 27 -11.18 -7.38 -23.58
C ALA A 27 -9.98 -8.31 -23.31
N ALA A 28 -8.78 -7.93 -23.76
CA ALA A 28 -7.57 -8.70 -23.49
C ALA A 28 -7.22 -8.76 -21.98
N TYR A 29 -7.50 -7.70 -21.22
CA TYR A 29 -7.30 -7.70 -19.77
C TYR A 29 -8.40 -8.49 -19.07
N GLU A 30 -9.64 -8.40 -19.54
CA GLU A 30 -10.77 -9.15 -19.01
C GLU A 30 -10.51 -10.65 -19.07
N ASP A 31 -10.05 -11.17 -20.21
CA ASP A 31 -9.75 -12.61 -20.39
C ASP A 31 -8.75 -13.14 -19.36
N VAL A 32 -7.74 -12.32 -19.02
CA VAL A 32 -6.66 -12.69 -18.09
C VAL A 32 -7.06 -12.48 -16.64
N LEU A 33 -7.88 -11.47 -16.35
CA LEU A 33 -8.25 -11.05 -15.00
C LEU A 33 -9.65 -11.51 -14.57
N LYS A 34 -10.34 -12.34 -15.37
CA LYS A 34 -11.73 -12.77 -15.16
C LYS A 34 -12.00 -13.37 -13.78
N ASP A 35 -11.01 -14.05 -13.20
CA ASP A 35 -11.11 -14.72 -11.90
C ASP A 35 -10.86 -13.77 -10.71
N MET A 36 -10.52 -12.51 -10.98
CA MET A 36 -10.29 -11.50 -9.95
C MET A 36 -11.61 -10.83 -9.52
N THR A 37 -11.63 -10.35 -8.28
CA THR A 37 -12.72 -9.51 -7.76
C THR A 37 -12.49 -8.04 -8.11
N ASP A 38 -13.57 -7.26 -8.12
CA ASP A 38 -13.50 -5.81 -8.38
C ASP A 38 -12.55 -5.10 -7.41
N GLN A 39 -12.59 -5.49 -6.13
CA GLN A 39 -11.72 -4.89 -5.12
C GLN A 39 -10.24 -5.19 -5.37
N GLN A 40 -9.90 -6.41 -5.79
CA GLN A 40 -8.52 -6.78 -6.14
C GLN A 40 -7.99 -5.97 -7.31
N ILE A 41 -8.82 -5.71 -8.32
CA ILE A 41 -8.44 -4.88 -9.47
C ILE A 41 -8.25 -3.43 -9.06
N ILE A 42 -9.14 -2.89 -8.23
CA ILE A 42 -9.01 -1.53 -7.70
C ILE A 42 -7.72 -1.38 -6.90
N ASP A 43 -7.46 -2.32 -5.98
CA ASP A 43 -6.28 -2.27 -5.11
C ASP A 43 -4.98 -2.42 -5.92
N ALA A 44 -4.94 -3.36 -6.88
CA ALA A 44 -3.77 -3.57 -7.74
C ALA A 44 -3.53 -2.43 -8.74
N SER A 45 -4.60 -1.90 -9.34
CA SER A 45 -4.54 -0.69 -10.17
C SER A 45 -3.95 0.45 -9.36
N TYR A 46 -4.47 0.68 -8.16
CA TYR A 46 -4.01 1.75 -7.28
C TYR A 46 -2.53 1.60 -6.89
N LYS A 47 -2.11 0.39 -6.52
CA LYS A 47 -0.70 0.09 -6.22
C LYS A 47 0.20 0.31 -7.44
N TRP A 48 -0.25 -0.10 -8.63
CA TRP A 48 0.53 0.07 -9.85
C TRP A 48 0.66 1.53 -10.29
N GLN A 49 -0.31 2.40 -9.97
CA GLN A 49 -0.21 3.83 -10.27
C GLN A 49 1.01 4.49 -9.60
N THR A 50 1.55 3.89 -8.55
CA THR A 50 2.63 4.50 -7.75
C THR A 50 3.92 3.70 -7.79
N GLU A 51 3.85 2.40 -8.05
CA GLU A 51 5.04 1.54 -8.21
C GLU A 51 5.41 1.31 -9.67
N GLY A 52 4.45 1.43 -10.57
CA GLY A 52 4.59 1.15 -11.99
C GLY A 52 5.35 2.25 -12.73
N LYS A 53 6.32 1.84 -13.56
CA LYS A 53 7.04 2.76 -14.46
C LYS A 53 6.38 2.89 -15.83
N PHE A 54 5.57 1.90 -16.19
CA PHE A 54 4.91 1.79 -17.49
C PHE A 54 3.48 1.29 -17.28
N PHE A 55 2.65 1.43 -18.32
CA PHE A 55 1.32 0.84 -18.31
C PHE A 55 1.41 -0.67 -17.99
N PRO A 56 0.70 -1.17 -16.96
CA PRO A 56 0.90 -2.52 -16.44
C PRO A 56 0.46 -3.55 -17.47
N ARG A 57 1.21 -4.63 -17.67
CA ARG A 57 0.70 -5.85 -18.31
C ARG A 57 -0.29 -6.54 -17.36
N PRO A 58 -1.23 -7.37 -17.88
CA PRO A 58 -2.17 -8.10 -17.02
C PRO A 58 -1.48 -8.95 -15.94
N SER A 59 -0.36 -9.61 -16.28
CA SER A 59 0.42 -10.41 -15.33
C SER A 59 0.97 -9.59 -14.15
N GLU A 60 1.34 -8.34 -14.41
CA GLU A 60 1.87 -7.44 -13.38
C GLU A 60 0.78 -6.99 -12.40
N LEU A 61 -0.46 -6.82 -12.88
CA LEU A 61 -1.61 -6.63 -12.00
C LEU A 61 -1.89 -7.89 -11.17
N ILE A 62 -1.77 -9.09 -11.74
CA ILE A 62 -1.90 -10.34 -10.99
C ILE A 62 -0.84 -10.42 -9.89
N ASP A 63 0.41 -10.10 -10.19
CA ASP A 63 1.49 -10.09 -9.20
C ASP A 63 1.17 -9.13 -8.04
N MET A 64 0.60 -7.96 -8.34
CA MET A 64 0.15 -7.01 -7.31
C MET A 64 -0.99 -7.55 -6.44
N ILE A 65 -1.91 -8.32 -7.02
CA ILE A 65 -3.02 -8.96 -6.30
C ILE A 65 -2.53 -10.12 -5.43
N GLN A 66 -1.56 -10.88 -5.93
CA GLN A 66 -1.05 -12.09 -5.28
C GLN A 66 0.05 -11.81 -4.26
N THR A 67 0.68 -10.62 -4.30
CA THR A 67 1.63 -10.20 -3.27
C THR A 67 0.89 -10.12 -1.94
N PRO A 68 1.20 -10.98 -0.95
CA PRO A 68 0.51 -10.98 0.33
C PRO A 68 0.74 -9.63 1.01
N GLU A 69 -0.34 -8.99 1.48
CA GLU A 69 -0.22 -7.85 2.40
C GLU A 69 0.58 -8.31 3.64
N GLN A 70 1.42 -7.44 4.19
CA GLN A 70 2.11 -7.74 5.44
C GLN A 70 1.06 -8.01 6.52
N SER A 71 1.03 -9.24 7.03
CA SER A 71 0.11 -9.64 8.07
C SER A 71 0.40 -8.88 9.38
N SER A 72 -0.62 -8.71 10.22
CA SER A 72 -0.45 -8.10 11.54
C SER A 72 0.58 -8.84 12.40
N GLY A 73 0.79 -10.14 12.17
CA GLY A 73 1.84 -10.93 12.81
C GLY A 73 3.25 -10.55 12.34
N GLU A 74 3.44 -10.38 11.02
CA GLU A 74 4.72 -9.94 10.45
C GLU A 74 5.04 -8.50 10.84
N ALA A 75 4.05 -7.61 10.82
CA ALA A 75 4.18 -6.24 11.30
C ALA A 75 4.59 -6.22 12.79
N TRP A 76 3.92 -7.02 13.64
CA TRP A 76 4.30 -7.14 15.05
C TRP A 76 5.72 -7.68 15.25
N ALA A 77 6.16 -8.63 14.42
CA ALA A 77 7.54 -9.13 14.48
C ALA A 77 8.56 -8.02 14.13
N LEU A 78 8.23 -7.09 13.23
CA LEU A 78 9.05 -5.91 12.99
C LEU A 78 9.07 -4.97 14.20
N VAL A 79 7.94 -4.76 14.87
CA VAL A 79 7.88 -3.98 16.12
C VAL A 79 8.82 -4.57 17.17
N LEU A 80 8.76 -5.89 17.41
CA LEU A 80 9.62 -6.57 18.37
C LEU A 80 11.12 -6.47 18.04
N LYS A 81 11.47 -6.35 16.75
CA LYS A 81 12.85 -6.04 16.34
C LYS A 81 13.17 -4.57 16.61
N GLY A 82 12.25 -3.67 16.29
CA GLY A 82 12.39 -2.21 16.43
C GLY A 82 12.50 -1.74 17.88
N ILE A 83 11.84 -2.39 18.84
CA ILE A 83 11.94 -1.99 20.26
C ILE A 83 13.35 -2.12 20.85
N ARG A 84 14.20 -2.99 20.26
CA ARG A 84 15.61 -3.16 20.71
C ARG A 84 16.45 -1.91 20.46
N ASP A 85 16.10 -1.14 19.44
CA ASP A 85 16.69 0.16 19.13
C ASP A 85 15.57 1.16 18.76
N TYR A 86 14.70 1.42 19.74
CA TYR A 86 13.48 2.21 19.51
C TYR A 86 13.77 3.68 19.11
N GLN A 87 15.00 4.15 19.27
CA GLN A 87 15.39 5.52 18.93
C GLN A 87 15.68 5.69 17.43
N SER A 88 16.13 4.62 16.76
CA SER A 88 16.50 4.64 15.35
C SER A 88 15.57 3.79 14.47
N ALA A 89 14.72 2.96 15.08
CA ALA A 89 13.84 2.04 14.38
C ALA A 89 12.93 2.75 13.37
N LYS A 90 13.04 2.32 12.10
CA LYS A 90 12.11 2.68 11.03
C LYS A 90 11.17 1.51 10.81
N LEU A 91 9.90 1.72 11.10
CA LEU A 91 8.83 0.77 10.84
C LEU A 91 7.90 1.37 9.77
N PRO A 92 7.24 0.53 8.94
CA PRO A 92 6.23 1.02 8.00
C PRO A 92 5.17 1.90 8.70
N GLU A 93 4.63 2.89 8.00
CA GLU A 93 3.70 3.87 8.60
C GLU A 93 2.49 3.23 9.27
N SER A 94 1.86 2.21 8.66
CA SER A 94 0.76 1.45 9.28
C SER A 94 1.17 0.77 10.58
N THR A 95 2.38 0.21 10.59
CA THR A 95 2.95 -0.42 11.78
C THR A 95 3.18 0.63 12.86
N MET A 96 3.75 1.80 12.51
CA MET A 96 3.95 2.90 13.47
C MET A 96 2.64 3.46 14.01
N ARG A 97 1.61 3.59 13.17
CA ARG A 97 0.29 4.06 13.58
C ARG A 97 -0.34 3.14 14.63
N ALA A 98 -0.36 1.84 14.35
CA ALA A 98 -0.85 0.83 15.29
C ALA A 98 0.00 0.76 16.58
N VAL A 99 1.33 0.91 16.47
CA VAL A 99 2.22 1.03 17.64
C VAL A 99 1.87 2.25 18.50
N ASN A 100 1.60 3.40 17.88
CA ASN A 100 1.27 4.63 18.60
C ASN A 100 -0.07 4.52 19.33
N GLU A 101 -1.06 3.84 18.76
CA GLU A 101 -2.36 3.61 19.41
C GLU A 101 -2.24 2.78 20.70
N ILE A 102 -1.27 1.86 20.78
CA ILE A 102 -1.11 0.99 21.96
C ILE A 102 -0.09 1.51 22.99
N GLY A 103 0.45 2.71 22.77
CA GLY A 103 1.34 3.42 23.71
C GLY A 103 2.70 3.84 23.14
N GLY A 104 2.98 3.56 21.88
CA GLY A 104 4.20 3.99 21.19
C GLY A 104 5.42 3.10 21.45
N LEU A 105 6.41 3.20 20.55
CA LEU A 105 7.54 2.27 20.50
C LEU A 105 8.43 2.33 21.76
N LYS A 106 8.63 3.53 22.31
CA LYS A 106 9.38 3.73 23.57
C LYS A 106 8.71 3.02 24.74
N SER A 107 7.38 3.06 24.82
CA SER A 107 6.64 2.41 25.91
C SER A 107 6.81 0.90 25.84
N LEU A 108 6.63 0.33 24.64
CA LEU A 108 6.82 -1.09 24.38
C LEU A 108 8.25 -1.55 24.70
N ALA A 109 9.27 -0.73 24.41
CA ALA A 109 10.67 -1.06 24.69
C ALA A 109 11.00 -1.23 26.18
N HIS A 110 10.18 -0.69 27.09
CA HIS A 110 10.39 -0.82 28.55
C HIS A 110 9.47 -1.87 29.20
N MET A 111 8.64 -2.57 28.41
CA MET A 111 7.76 -3.61 28.89
C MET A 111 8.48 -4.95 29.02
N ASN A 112 8.01 -5.81 29.92
CA ASN A 112 8.45 -7.20 29.99
C ASN A 112 7.72 -8.05 28.93
N GLU A 113 8.20 -9.28 28.71
CA GLU A 113 7.64 -10.18 27.69
C GLU A 113 6.15 -10.49 27.89
N ARG A 114 5.70 -10.62 29.15
CA ARG A 114 4.31 -10.91 29.47
C ARG A 114 3.38 -9.75 29.07
N ASP A 115 3.81 -8.52 29.30
CA ASP A 115 3.06 -7.32 28.91
C ASP A 115 3.08 -7.12 27.38
N LEU A 116 4.20 -7.47 26.72
CA LEU A 116 4.30 -7.46 25.26
C LEU A 116 3.36 -8.46 24.59
N ASP A 117 3.16 -9.64 25.17
CA ASP A 117 2.19 -10.63 24.67
C ASP A 117 0.75 -10.09 24.73
N PHE A 118 0.41 -9.36 25.79
CA PHE A 118 -0.88 -8.70 25.89
C PHE A 118 -1.02 -7.59 24.84
N LYS A 119 0.02 -6.76 24.71
CA LYS A 119 0.09 -5.67 23.72
C LYS A 119 0.04 -6.17 22.28
N SER A 120 0.51 -7.40 22.00
CA SER A 120 0.40 -8.03 20.68
C SER A 120 -1.06 -8.17 20.24
N ARG A 121 -1.99 -8.44 21.17
CA ARG A 121 -3.42 -8.57 20.84
C ARG A 121 -4.04 -7.22 20.53
N GLU A 122 -3.70 -6.20 21.31
CA GLU A 122 -4.13 -4.82 21.09
C GLU A 122 -3.58 -4.29 19.77
N PHE A 123 -2.30 -4.57 19.48
CA PHE A 123 -1.66 -4.23 18.22
C PHE A 123 -2.41 -4.84 17.04
N LYS A 124 -2.72 -6.14 17.09
CA LYS A 124 -3.45 -6.82 16.00
C LYS A 124 -4.84 -6.25 15.76
N ALA A 125 -5.49 -5.73 16.80
CA ALA A 125 -6.79 -5.07 16.69
C ALA A 125 -6.68 -3.65 16.10
N ALA A 126 -5.59 -2.93 16.41
CA ALA A 126 -5.31 -1.59 15.89
C ALA A 126 -4.68 -1.61 14.48
N TYR A 127 -3.98 -2.69 14.12
CA TYR A 127 -3.26 -2.79 12.87
C TYR A 127 -4.20 -2.92 11.69
N THR A 128 -4.27 -1.83 10.93
CA THR A 128 -4.86 -1.81 9.60
C THR A 128 -3.71 -1.67 8.62
N PRO A 129 -3.50 -2.62 7.68
CA PRO A 129 -2.49 -2.50 6.64
C PRO A 129 -2.64 -1.14 5.93
N ASP A 130 -1.54 -0.38 5.79
CA ASP A 130 -1.61 0.94 5.15
C ASP A 130 -1.74 0.73 3.65
N ARG A 131 -2.96 0.87 3.15
CA ARG A 131 -3.20 0.98 1.71
C ARG A 131 -2.78 2.35 1.17
N LEU A 132 -2.52 3.35 2.02
CA LEU A 132 -2.38 4.77 1.67
C LEU A 132 -1.17 5.50 2.29
N GLY A 133 -0.70 5.11 3.48
CA GLY A 133 0.45 5.76 4.16
C GLY A 133 1.82 5.37 3.58
N GLU A 134 2.02 4.09 3.24
CA GLU A 134 3.24 3.66 2.52
C GLU A 134 3.46 4.42 1.19
N LEU A 135 2.39 4.97 0.62
CA LEU A 135 2.44 5.84 -0.54
C LEU A 135 2.91 7.25 -0.23
N LYS A 136 2.48 7.87 0.87
CA LYS A 136 2.87 9.24 1.21
C LYS A 136 4.35 9.33 1.59
N GLU A 137 4.86 8.38 2.37
CA GLU A 137 6.29 8.32 2.71
C GLU A 137 7.18 8.14 1.47
N ARG A 138 6.73 7.36 0.48
CA ARG A 138 7.47 7.16 -0.78
C ARG A 138 7.37 8.38 -1.71
N LEU A 139 6.21 9.03 -1.78
CA LEU A 139 5.98 10.26 -2.54
C LEU A 139 6.83 11.44 -2.02
N ASP A 140 6.96 11.59 -0.70
CA ASP A 140 7.78 12.65 -0.09
C ASP A 140 9.30 12.44 -0.31
N HIS A 141 9.72 11.22 -0.66
CA HIS A 141 11.12 10.87 -0.89
C HIS A 141 11.46 10.67 -2.38
N ASP A 142 10.49 10.79 -3.28
CA ASP A 142 10.69 10.75 -4.73
C ASP A 142 10.87 12.17 -5.32
N PRO A 143 12.05 12.51 -5.87
CA PRO A 143 12.30 13.82 -6.47
C PRO A 143 11.33 14.20 -7.59
N GLN A 144 10.74 13.23 -8.29
CA GLN A 144 9.82 13.48 -9.41
C GLN A 144 8.45 13.95 -8.93
N PHE A 145 8.00 13.53 -7.75
CA PHE A 145 6.70 13.92 -7.18
C PHE A 145 6.74 15.25 -6.44
N LYS A 146 7.89 15.61 -5.85
CA LYS A 146 8.10 16.93 -5.25
C LYS A 146 7.91 18.07 -6.26
N ALA A 147 8.34 17.85 -7.51
CA ALA A 147 8.14 18.78 -8.62
C ALA A 147 6.66 18.91 -9.04
N LEU A 148 5.87 17.84 -8.91
CA LEU A 148 4.43 17.84 -9.19
C LEU A 148 3.64 18.61 -8.11
N GLY A 149 4.02 18.49 -6.84
CA GLY A 149 3.42 19.25 -5.73
C GLY A 149 3.63 20.77 -5.84
N GLU A 150 4.81 21.20 -6.32
CA GLU A 150 5.11 22.62 -6.57
C GLU A 150 4.32 23.19 -7.77
N LEU A 151 3.92 22.33 -8.72
CA LEU A 151 3.13 22.71 -9.89
C LEU A 151 1.64 22.89 -9.56
N ILE A 152 1.12 22.11 -8.61
CA ILE A 152 -0.29 22.17 -8.17
C ILE A 152 -0.50 23.27 -7.12
N GLY A 153 0.53 23.61 -6.33
CA GLY A 153 0.48 24.67 -5.32
C GLY A 153 0.55 26.11 -5.84
N ARG A 154 0.50 26.33 -7.16
CA ARG A 154 0.52 27.69 -7.76
C ARG A 154 -0.84 28.23 -8.19
N ASP A 155 -1.89 27.44 -8.12
CA ASP A 155 -3.25 27.88 -8.45
C ASP A 155 -4.27 27.37 -7.41
N LEU A 156 -4.28 27.99 -6.23
CA LEU A 156 -5.45 28.15 -5.35
C LEU A 156 -5.45 29.55 -4.73
#